data_AF-A0A137SPY3-F1
#
_entry.id   AF-A0A137SPY3-F1
#
_cell.length_a   1.000
_cell.length_b   1.000
_cell.length_c   1.000
_cell.angle_alpha   90.00
_cell.angle_beta   90.00
_cell.angle_gamma   90.00
#
_symmetry.space_group_name_H-M   'P 1'
#
loop_
_entity.id
_entity.type
_entity.pdbx_description
1 polymer ?
#
loop_
_entity_poly.entity_id
_entity_poly.type
_entity_poly.pdbx_seq_one_letter_code
_entity_poly.pdbx_strand_id
1 'polypeptide(L)'
;MASIAKVKLYSAQAIAKLLNVSDRRVRQLRDEGIIQETLPGLYKLLETNHAYIDYLKGNAQIEENLSYYEERAKLVKAKRQNEELDLKIRKKDLHESSEIEEVMAEMLTNFKVRLMAIPAKLSPVLAGMNDKTKIYKLLQEAVEEGLNELSDFSTAFSLEIEEEGENGEESKEEDEKENKS
;
A
#
# COMPACT_ATOMS: atom_id res chain seq x y z
N MET A 1 49.63 -17.59 37.43
CA MET A 1 49.42 -16.20 37.88
C MET A 1 49.01 -15.37 36.67
N ALA A 2 47.72 -15.38 36.31
CA ALA A 2 47.24 -14.64 35.14
C ALA A 2 47.31 -13.13 35.43
N SER A 3 47.99 -12.41 34.56
CA SER A 3 48.07 -10.94 34.57
C SER A 3 46.65 -10.37 34.52
N ILE A 4 46.20 -9.75 35.63
CA ILE A 4 44.94 -9.02 35.66
C ILE A 4 45.18 -7.75 34.83
N ALA A 5 44.74 -7.78 33.56
CA ALA A 5 44.68 -6.58 32.75
C ALA A 5 43.95 -5.49 33.54
N LYS A 6 44.58 -4.33 33.69
CA LYS A 6 44.03 -3.21 34.45
C LYS A 6 42.80 -2.67 33.72
N VAL A 7 41.62 -3.21 34.02
CA VAL A 7 40.37 -2.81 33.38
C VAL A 7 40.03 -1.40 33.84
N LYS A 8 40.07 -0.45 32.89
CA LYS A 8 39.71 0.93 33.15
C LYS A 8 38.18 1.05 33.15
N LEU A 9 37.64 1.46 34.29
CA LEU A 9 36.22 1.71 34.47
C LEU A 9 35.92 3.20 34.25
N TYR A 10 34.73 3.46 33.73
CA TYR A 10 34.29 4.79 33.34
C TYR A 10 32.98 5.13 34.06
N SER A 11 32.83 6.39 34.48
CA SER A 11 31.60 6.85 35.11
C SER A 11 30.46 6.96 34.09
N ALA A 12 29.22 6.95 34.58
CA ALA A 12 28.02 7.18 33.76
C ALA A 12 28.13 8.45 32.89
N GLN A 13 28.70 9.52 33.42
CA GLN A 13 28.94 10.77 32.67
C GLN A 13 29.91 10.59 31.50
N ALA A 14 30.95 9.76 31.66
CA ALA A 14 31.90 9.49 30.60
C ALA A 14 31.28 8.61 29.51
N ILE A 15 30.46 7.63 29.90
CA ILE A 15 29.66 6.82 28.97
C ILE A 15 28.65 7.69 28.22
N ALA A 16 27.94 8.58 28.91
CA ALA A 16 26.96 9.49 28.33
C ALA A 16 27.59 10.33 27.21
N LYS A 17 28.76 10.91 27.48
CA LYS A 17 29.53 11.67 26.48
C LYS A 17 29.98 10.81 25.30
N LEU A 18 30.44 9.58 25.54
CA LEU A 18 30.88 8.68 24.48
C LEU A 18 29.72 8.26 23.56
N LEU A 19 28.62 7.83 24.16
CA LEU A 19 27.44 7.33 23.44
C LEU A 19 26.56 8.45 22.88
N ASN A 20 26.93 9.71 23.14
CA ASN A 20 26.19 10.91 22.76
C ASN A 20 24.74 10.90 23.27
N VAL A 21 24.56 10.53 24.54
CA VAL A 21 23.25 10.50 25.23
C VAL A 21 23.34 11.23 26.57
N SER A 22 22.19 11.47 27.21
CA SER A 22 22.16 12.07 28.56
C SER A 22 22.56 11.06 29.65
N ASP A 23 23.09 11.56 30.78
CA ASP A 23 23.37 10.71 31.96
C ASP A 23 22.12 9.99 32.48
N ARG A 24 20.95 10.63 32.35
CA ARG A 24 19.65 10.03 32.62
C ARG A 24 19.38 8.83 31.72
N ARG A 25 19.67 8.95 30.41
CA ARG A 25 19.47 7.85 29.45
C ARG A 25 20.41 6.68 29.74
N VAL A 26 21.65 6.93 30.16
CA VAL A 26 22.57 5.85 30.58
C VAL A 26 21.98 5.05 31.74
N ARG A 27 21.47 5.72 32.79
CA ARG A 27 20.82 5.03 33.92
C ARG A 27 19.58 4.26 33.50
N GLN A 28 18.77 4.85 32.62
CA GLN A 28 17.59 4.18 32.08
C GLN A 28 17.97 2.91 31.30
N LEU A 29 18.99 2.96 30.44
CA LEU A 29 19.48 1.79 29.71
C LEU A 29 20.00 0.69 30.65
N ARG A 30 20.57 1.06 31.80
CA ARG A 30 20.95 0.10 32.85
C ARG A 30 19.72 -0.52 33.50
N ASP A 31 18.73 0.29 33.87
CA ASP A 31 17.49 -0.16 34.52
C ASP A 31 16.67 -1.06 33.57
N GLU A 32 16.71 -0.78 32.26
CA GLU A 32 16.17 -1.61 31.16
C GLU A 32 16.99 -2.89 30.92
N GLY A 33 18.10 -3.11 31.64
CA GLY A 33 18.96 -4.30 31.52
C GLY A 33 19.85 -4.33 30.27
N ILE A 34 19.87 -3.25 29.47
CA ILE A 34 20.62 -3.16 28.21
C ILE A 34 22.12 -3.01 28.45
N ILE A 35 22.50 -2.20 29.43
CA ILE A 35 23.91 -2.01 29.80
C ILE A 35 24.14 -2.43 31.26
N GLN A 36 25.31 -2.99 31.55
CA GLN A 36 25.62 -3.53 32.87
C GLN A 36 26.71 -2.73 33.59
N GLU A 37 26.43 -2.40 34.85
CA GLU A 37 27.42 -1.81 35.75
C GLU A 37 28.37 -2.90 36.28
N THR A 38 29.67 -2.64 36.23
CA THR A 38 30.69 -3.54 36.83
C THR A 38 30.87 -3.24 38.31
N LEU A 39 30.73 -1.97 38.68
CA LEU A 39 30.68 -1.45 40.04
C LEU A 39 29.62 -0.35 40.07
N PRO A 40 29.06 0.02 41.23
CA PRO A 40 28.02 1.05 41.31
C PRO A 40 28.42 2.34 40.57
N GLY A 41 27.68 2.69 39.51
CA GLY A 41 27.93 3.87 38.67
C GLY A 41 29.17 3.80 37.77
N LEU A 42 29.81 2.64 37.65
CA LEU A 42 31.05 2.41 36.90
C LEU A 42 30.89 1.29 35.87
N TYR A 43 31.29 1.59 34.65
CA TYR A 43 31.04 0.78 33.47
C TYR A 43 32.34 0.42 32.76
N LYS A 44 32.36 -0.76 32.14
CA LYS A 44 33.39 -1.12 31.18
C LYS A 44 33.02 -0.58 29.81
N LEU A 45 33.92 0.22 29.25
CA LEU A 45 33.66 0.97 28.02
C LEU A 45 33.25 0.08 26.84
N LEU A 46 34.04 -0.97 26.59
CA LEU A 46 33.89 -1.82 25.41
C LEU A 46 32.62 -2.67 25.48
N GLU A 47 32.35 -3.28 26.64
CA GLU A 47 31.13 -4.07 26.88
C GLU A 47 29.87 -3.20 26.75
N THR A 48 29.89 -2.00 27.36
CA THR A 48 28.76 -1.06 27.29
C THR A 48 28.51 -0.56 25.87
N ASN A 49 29.57 -0.28 25.11
CA ASN A 49 29.46 0.19 23.74
C ASN A 49 28.88 -0.89 22.82
N HIS A 50 29.35 -2.13 22.94
CA HIS A 50 28.80 -3.25 22.17
C HIS A 50 27.33 -3.49 22.50
N ALA A 51 26.99 -3.54 23.79
CA ALA A 51 25.60 -3.72 24.22
C ALA A 51 24.67 -2.61 23.72
N TYR A 52 25.14 -1.35 23.73
CA TYR A 52 24.39 -0.22 23.17
C TYR A 52 24.23 -0.30 21.64
N ILE A 53 25.28 -0.72 20.92
CA ILE A 53 25.21 -0.93 19.47
C ILE A 53 24.24 -2.05 19.12
N ASP A 54 24.26 -3.15 19.87
CA ASP A 54 23.36 -4.28 19.66
C ASP A 54 21.91 -3.91 19.96
N TYR A 55 21.67 -3.07 20.98
CA TYR A 55 20.38 -2.44 21.22
C TYR A 55 19.91 -1.59 20.04
N LEU A 56 20.77 -0.71 19.50
CA LEU A 56 20.42 0.12 18.34
C LEU A 56 20.13 -0.71 17.07
N LYS A 57 20.78 -1.88 16.94
CA LYS A 57 20.55 -2.82 15.84
C LYS A 57 19.29 -3.67 16.02
N GLY A 58 18.60 -3.57 17.16
CA GLY A 58 17.43 -4.41 17.46
C GLY A 58 17.78 -5.85 17.88
N ASN A 59 19.05 -6.12 18.19
CA ASN A 59 19.54 -7.43 18.62
C ASN A 59 19.57 -7.57 20.16
N ALA A 60 19.24 -6.51 20.91
CA ALA A 60 19.16 -6.60 22.35
C ALA A 60 17.99 -7.52 22.75
N GLN A 61 18.34 -8.62 23.41
CA GLN A 61 17.43 -9.57 24.04
C GLN A 61 16.71 -8.89 25.21
N ILE A 62 15.71 -8.07 24.90
CA ILE A 62 14.70 -7.59 25.83
C ILE A 62 13.40 -8.21 25.33
N GLU A 63 13.03 -9.36 25.89
CA GLU A 63 11.90 -10.18 25.44
C GLU A 63 10.60 -9.37 25.26
N GLU A 64 10.41 -8.33 26.08
CA GLU A 64 9.20 -7.50 26.06
C GLU A 64 9.19 -6.42 24.96
N ASN A 65 10.36 -5.87 24.59
CA ASN A 65 10.44 -4.85 23.55
C ASN A 65 10.51 -5.43 22.13
N LEU A 66 11.04 -6.66 21.98
CA LEU A 66 11.09 -7.34 20.69
C LEU A 66 9.67 -7.49 20.11
N SER A 67 8.69 -7.84 20.95
CA SER A 67 7.27 -7.90 20.58
C SER A 67 6.74 -6.54 20.09
N TYR A 68 7.01 -5.45 20.80
CA TYR A 68 6.55 -4.11 20.43
C TYR A 68 7.14 -3.60 19.11
N TYR A 69 8.46 -3.79 18.89
CA TYR A 69 9.10 -3.37 17.64
C TYR A 69 8.69 -4.24 16.46
N GLU A 70 8.52 -5.56 16.65
CA GLU A 70 8.01 -6.45 15.61
C GLU A 70 6.57 -6.14 15.22
N GLU A 71 5.69 -5.90 16.20
CA GLU A 71 4.30 -5.53 15.95
C GLU A 71 4.21 -4.18 15.22
N ARG A 72 4.99 -3.20 15.66
CA ARG A 72 5.06 -1.89 15.00
C ARG A 72 5.61 -2.01 13.58
N ALA A 73 6.63 -2.83 13.34
CA ALA A 73 7.18 -3.06 12.01
C ALA A 73 6.16 -3.72 11.07
N LYS A 74 5.39 -4.70 11.57
CA LYS A 74 4.28 -5.32 10.83
C LYS A 74 3.18 -4.29 10.52
N LEU A 75 2.80 -3.47 11.50
CA LEU A 75 1.80 -2.41 11.34
C LEU A 75 2.23 -1.37 10.30
N VAL A 76 3.48 -0.90 10.35
CA VAL A 76 4.01 0.07 9.38
C VAL A 76 4.08 -0.53 7.98
N LYS A 77 4.46 -1.80 7.85
CA LYS A 77 4.45 -2.50 6.56
C LYS A 77 3.03 -2.61 5.99
N ALA A 78 2.06 -2.97 6.83
CA ALA A 78 0.66 -3.05 6.43
C ALA A 78 0.09 -1.67 6.04
N LYS A 79 0.37 -0.61 6.83
CA LYS A 79 -0.01 0.77 6.50
C LYS A 79 0.57 1.23 5.18
N ARG A 80 1.86 0.97 4.94
CA ARG A 80 2.52 1.29 3.65
C ARG A 80 1.87 0.55 2.49
N GLN A 81 1.50 -0.72 2.68
CA GLN A 81 0.83 -1.50 1.64
C GLN A 81 -0.58 -0.97 1.35
N ASN A 82 -1.34 -0.60 2.38
CA ASN A 82 -2.64 0.03 2.21
C ASN A 82 -2.53 1.39 1.50
N GLU A 83 -1.59 2.25 1.91
CA GLU A 83 -1.34 3.52 1.23
C GLU A 83 -0.89 3.32 -0.22
N GLU A 84 -0.14 2.27 -0.52
CA GLU A 84 0.25 1.93 -1.89
C GLU A 84 -0.94 1.42 -2.73
N LEU A 85 -1.88 0.69 -2.12
CA LEU A 85 -3.13 0.29 -2.75
C LEU A 85 -4.05 1.50 -2.97
N ASP A 86 -4.20 2.37 -1.98
CA ASP A 86 -4.96 3.62 -2.07
C ASP A 86 -4.39 4.55 -3.16
N LEU A 87 -3.07 4.62 -3.29
CA LEU A 87 -2.41 5.36 -4.38
C LEU A 87 -2.65 4.73 -5.76
N LYS A 88 -2.84 3.41 -5.86
CA LYS A 88 -3.21 2.72 -7.11
C LYS A 88 -4.69 2.92 -7.45
N ILE A 89 -5.57 2.90 -6.45
CA ILE A 89 -6.99 3.24 -6.60
C ILE A 89 -7.13 4.68 -7.12
N ARG A 90 -6.43 5.64 -6.50
CA ARG A 90 -6.42 7.05 -6.94
C ARG A 90 -5.84 7.26 -8.35
N LYS A 91 -5.05 6.31 -8.86
CA LYS A 91 -4.50 6.35 -10.22
C LYS A 91 -5.42 5.78 -11.29
N LYS A 92 -6.65 5.35 -10.93
CA LYS A 92 -7.62 4.69 -11.83
C LYS A 92 -7.14 3.34 -12.41
N ASP A 93 -6.22 2.65 -11.72
CA ASP A 93 -5.64 1.38 -12.18
C ASP A 93 -6.26 0.14 -11.49
N LEU A 94 -7.10 0.33 -10.48
CA LEU A 94 -7.71 -0.75 -9.70
C LEU A 94 -9.23 -0.56 -9.66
N HIS A 95 -9.94 -1.32 -10.49
CA HIS A 95 -11.40 -1.48 -10.41
C HIS A 95 -11.71 -2.76 -9.63
N GLU A 96 -12.81 -2.78 -8.88
CA GLU A 96 -13.26 -4.04 -8.30
C GLU A 96 -13.61 -5.02 -9.41
N SER A 97 -13.35 -6.32 -9.20
CA SER A 97 -13.65 -7.32 -10.24
C SER A 97 -15.14 -7.41 -10.56
N SER A 98 -16.00 -7.06 -9.59
CA SER A 98 -17.46 -6.91 -9.75
C SER A 98 -17.83 -5.79 -10.72
N GLU A 99 -17.25 -4.61 -10.56
CA GLU A 99 -17.50 -3.44 -11.43
C GLU A 99 -17.08 -3.74 -12.88
N ILE A 100 -15.89 -4.35 -13.05
CA ILE A 100 -15.41 -4.75 -14.38
C ILE A 100 -16.39 -5.74 -15.05
N GLU A 101 -16.93 -6.69 -14.29
CA GLU A 101 -17.84 -7.70 -14.83
C GLU A 101 -19.16 -7.09 -15.30
N GLU A 102 -19.69 -6.10 -14.56
CA GLU A 102 -20.93 -5.40 -14.91
C GLU A 102 -20.77 -4.56 -16.18
N VAL A 103 -19.72 -3.73 -16.27
CA VAL A 103 -19.41 -2.91 -17.45
C VAL A 103 -19.21 -3.79 -18.69
N MET A 104 -18.45 -4.89 -18.54
CA MET A 104 -18.19 -5.82 -19.64
C MET A 104 -19.47 -6.55 -20.07
N ALA A 105 -20.35 -6.91 -19.13
CA ALA A 105 -21.64 -7.53 -19.44
C ALA A 105 -22.58 -6.58 -20.18
N GLU A 106 -22.64 -5.30 -19.78
CA GLU A 106 -23.43 -4.30 -20.48
C GLU A 106 -22.89 -4.05 -21.89
N MET A 107 -21.57 -3.88 -22.03
CA MET A 107 -20.92 -3.66 -23.31
C MET A 107 -21.18 -4.81 -24.30
N LEU A 108 -21.06 -6.05 -23.83
CA LEU A 108 -21.37 -7.25 -24.63
C LEU A 108 -22.86 -7.33 -25.00
N THR A 109 -23.74 -6.89 -24.11
CA THR A 109 -25.19 -6.86 -24.35
C THR A 109 -25.54 -5.84 -25.42
N ASN A 110 -24.99 -4.63 -25.33
CA ASN A 110 -25.17 -3.57 -26.33
C ASN A 110 -24.62 -3.99 -27.70
N PHE A 111 -23.45 -4.63 -27.73
CA PHE A 111 -22.87 -5.19 -28.95
C PHE A 111 -23.76 -6.28 -29.58
N LYS A 112 -24.30 -7.19 -28.77
CA LYS A 112 -25.24 -8.22 -29.23
C LYS A 112 -26.49 -7.61 -29.87
N VAL A 113 -27.08 -6.57 -29.26
CA VAL A 113 -28.27 -5.88 -29.79
C VAL A 113 -27.96 -5.27 -31.17
N ARG A 114 -26.79 -4.64 -31.34
CA ARG A 114 -26.38 -4.07 -32.64
C ARG A 114 -26.12 -5.12 -33.70
N LEU A 115 -25.42 -6.20 -33.37
CA LEU A 115 -25.23 -7.31 -34.32
C LEU A 115 -26.58 -7.87 -34.80
N MET A 116 -27.57 -7.98 -33.92
CA MET A 116 -28.93 -8.39 -34.32
C MET A 116 -29.66 -7.34 -35.16
N ALA A 117 -29.33 -6.06 -35.01
CA ALA A 117 -29.90 -4.98 -35.82
C ALA A 117 -29.35 -4.97 -37.27
N ILE A 118 -28.15 -5.49 -37.52
CA ILE A 118 -27.52 -5.53 -38.86
C ILE A 118 -28.40 -6.32 -39.85
N PRO A 119 -28.78 -7.59 -39.60
CA PRO A 119 -29.71 -8.30 -40.47
C PRO A 119 -31.05 -7.58 -40.64
N ALA A 120 -31.62 -7.06 -39.55
CA ALA A 120 -32.92 -6.39 -39.59
C ALA A 120 -32.92 -5.16 -40.51
N LYS A 121 -31.85 -4.35 -40.49
CA LYS A 121 -31.70 -3.16 -41.33
C LYS A 121 -31.26 -3.49 -42.76
N LEU A 122 -30.33 -4.43 -42.93
CA LEU A 122 -29.73 -4.70 -44.23
C LEU A 122 -30.53 -5.70 -45.06
N SER A 123 -31.30 -6.62 -44.49
CA SER A 123 -32.07 -7.60 -45.26
C SER A 123 -33.00 -6.98 -46.33
N PRO A 124 -33.77 -5.91 -46.05
CA PRO A 124 -34.62 -5.26 -47.06
C PRO A 124 -33.81 -4.56 -48.16
N VAL A 125 -32.67 -3.95 -47.80
CA VAL A 125 -31.80 -3.23 -48.74
C VAL A 125 -31.08 -4.22 -49.67
N LEU A 126 -30.56 -5.30 -49.09
CA LEU A 126 -29.83 -6.35 -49.81
C LEU A 126 -30.74 -7.17 -50.73
N ALA A 127 -32.04 -7.32 -50.39
CA ALA A 127 -33.01 -8.02 -51.24
C ALA A 127 -33.19 -7.37 -52.63
N GLY A 128 -32.92 -6.06 -52.76
CA GLY A 128 -32.97 -5.33 -54.02
C GLY A 128 -31.62 -5.24 -54.77
N MET A 129 -30.53 -5.76 -54.20
CA MET A 129 -29.19 -5.62 -54.76
C MET A 129 -28.74 -6.90 -55.49
N ASN A 130 -28.21 -6.73 -56.70
CA ASN A 130 -27.66 -7.83 -57.52
C ASN A 130 -26.12 -7.77 -57.66
N ASP A 131 -25.47 -6.74 -57.10
CA ASP A 131 -24.02 -6.54 -57.17
C ASP A 131 -23.34 -7.05 -55.89
N LYS A 132 -22.69 -8.22 -56.00
CA LYS A 132 -21.99 -8.88 -54.89
C LYS A 132 -20.94 -7.99 -54.21
N THR A 133 -20.26 -7.15 -54.99
CA THR A 133 -19.20 -6.26 -54.49
C THR A 133 -19.77 -5.17 -53.58
N LYS A 134 -20.94 -4.63 -53.94
CA LYS A 134 -21.64 -3.62 -53.13
C LYS A 134 -22.23 -4.23 -51.87
N ILE A 135 -22.81 -5.43 -51.98
CA ILE A 135 -23.36 -6.19 -50.85
C ILE A 135 -22.27 -6.44 -49.80
N TYR A 136 -21.09 -6.90 -50.23
CA TYR A 136 -19.98 -7.17 -49.32
C TYR A 136 -19.52 -5.90 -48.59
N LYS A 137 -19.34 -4.78 -49.29
CA LYS A 137 -18.94 -3.51 -48.67
C LYS A 137 -19.94 -3.03 -47.62
N LEU A 138 -21.23 -3.11 -47.92
CA LEU A 138 -22.30 -2.69 -47.00
C LEU A 138 -22.34 -3.54 -45.72
N LEU A 139 -22.13 -4.85 -45.86
CA LEU A 139 -22.00 -5.75 -44.70
C LEU A 139 -20.73 -5.46 -43.90
N GLN A 140 -19.61 -5.24 -44.58
CA GLN A 140 -18.34 -4.94 -43.93
C GLN A 140 -18.41 -3.63 -43.13
N GLU A 141 -18.94 -2.56 -43.73
CA GLU A 141 -19.12 -1.26 -43.05
C GLU A 141 -19.99 -1.40 -41.80
N ALA A 142 -21.12 -2.10 -41.88
CA ALA A 142 -22.00 -2.29 -40.72
C ALA A 142 -21.37 -3.13 -39.60
N VAL A 143 -20.51 -4.09 -39.94
CA VAL A 143 -19.77 -4.89 -38.95
C VAL A 143 -18.62 -4.08 -38.33
N GLU A 144 -17.88 -3.32 -39.13
CA GLU A 144 -16.82 -2.42 -38.65
C GLU A 144 -17.37 -1.33 -37.74
N GLU A 145 -18.55 -0.77 -38.04
CA GLU A 145 -19.23 0.20 -37.17
C GLU A 145 -19.55 -0.41 -35.79
N GLY A 146 -20.11 -1.62 -35.76
CA GLY A 146 -20.39 -2.33 -34.50
C GLY A 146 -19.12 -2.70 -33.71
N LEU A 147 -18.01 -3.01 -34.40
CA LEU A 147 -16.73 -3.32 -33.76
C LEU A 147 -16.01 -2.08 -33.22
N ASN A 148 -16.08 -0.96 -33.93
CA ASN A 148 -15.44 0.29 -33.50
C ASN A 148 -16.05 0.81 -32.20
N GLU A 149 -17.36 0.70 -32.02
CA GLU A 149 -18.01 1.08 -30.77
C GLU A 149 -17.68 0.13 -29.62
N LEU A 150 -17.52 -1.18 -29.89
CA LEU A 150 -17.02 -2.12 -28.89
C LEU A 150 -15.57 -1.81 -28.48
N SER A 151 -14.79 -1.14 -29.33
CA SER A 151 -13.40 -0.80 -29.03
C SER A 151 -13.24 0.44 -28.15
N ASP A 152 -14.31 1.22 -27.92
CA ASP A 152 -14.28 2.42 -27.08
C ASP A 152 -14.49 2.09 -25.59
N PHE A 153 -13.51 1.38 -25.03
CA PHE A 153 -13.47 1.04 -23.59
C PHE A 153 -13.36 2.30 -22.72
N SER A 154 -12.68 3.35 -23.18
CA SER A 154 -12.48 4.59 -22.42
C SER A 154 -13.79 5.25 -22.04
N THR A 155 -14.74 5.31 -22.98
CA THR A 155 -16.04 5.96 -22.76
C THR A 155 -16.94 5.11 -21.85
N ALA A 156 -16.90 3.77 -21.97
CA ALA A 156 -17.67 2.89 -21.11
C ALA A 156 -17.29 3.03 -19.62
N PHE A 157 -15.99 3.05 -19.31
CA PHE A 157 -15.51 3.20 -17.93
C PHE A 157 -15.62 4.64 -17.37
N SER A 158 -15.76 5.65 -18.22
CA SER A 158 -15.85 7.05 -17.75
C SER A 158 -17.26 7.50 -17.40
N LEU A 159 -18.30 6.85 -17.95
CA LEU A 159 -19.70 7.15 -17.66
C LEU A 159 -20.10 6.80 -16.22
N GLU A 160 -19.58 5.71 -15.64
CA GLU A 160 -19.91 5.31 -14.26
C GLU A 160 -19.18 6.16 -13.20
N ILE A 161 -17.98 6.67 -13.50
CA ILE A 161 -17.22 7.52 -12.57
C ILE A 161 -17.95 8.84 -12.29
N GLU A 162 -18.77 9.33 -13.24
CA GLU A 162 -19.57 10.53 -13.04
C GLU A 162 -20.80 10.28 -12.15
N GLU A 163 -21.32 9.05 -12.08
CA GLU A 163 -22.50 8.72 -11.24
C GLU A 163 -22.15 8.49 -9.75
N GLU A 164 -20.92 8.05 -9.43
CA GLU A 164 -20.49 7.86 -8.03
C GLU A 164 -19.85 9.10 -7.38
N GLY A 165 -19.62 10.18 -8.13
CA GLY A 165 -18.94 11.39 -7.67
C GLY A 165 -19.71 12.28 -6.68
N GLU A 166 -21.00 12.01 -6.40
CA GLU A 166 -21.84 12.89 -5.57
C GLU A 166 -22.08 12.42 -4.12
N ASN A 167 -21.54 11.27 -3.66
CA ASN A 167 -21.95 10.70 -2.36
C ASN A 167 -20.81 10.32 -1.39
N GLY A 168 -19.69 11.04 -1.42
CA GLY A 168 -18.47 10.66 -0.69
C GLY A 168 -17.86 11.70 0.27
N GLU A 169 -18.54 12.79 0.63
CA GLU A 169 -18.04 13.77 1.61
C GLU A 169 -18.97 13.87 2.82
N GLU A 170 -18.86 12.95 3.77
CA GLU A 170 -19.05 13.23 5.21
C GLU A 170 -18.74 11.98 6.02
N SER A 171 -17.61 12.01 6.74
CA SER A 171 -17.42 11.48 8.10
C SER A 171 -15.99 10.99 8.30
N LYS A 172 -15.07 11.85 8.79
CA LYS A 172 -13.95 11.50 9.71
C LYS A 172 -13.42 12.75 10.42
N GLU A 173 -14.23 13.37 11.27
CA GLU A 173 -13.77 14.34 12.29
C GLU A 173 -14.46 14.09 13.63
N GLU A 174 -14.46 12.86 14.14
CA GLU A 174 -14.81 12.61 15.55
C GLU A 174 -13.94 11.48 16.09
N ASP A 175 -12.70 11.78 16.48
CA ASP A 175 -11.90 10.90 17.36
C ASP A 175 -10.71 11.66 17.99
N GLU A 176 -10.95 12.86 18.55
CA GLU A 176 -9.90 13.57 19.31
C GLU A 176 -10.35 14.14 20.67
N LYS A 177 -11.51 13.75 21.22
CA LYS A 177 -11.97 14.25 22.52
C LYS A 177 -12.48 13.17 23.48
N GLU A 178 -11.70 12.11 23.69
CA GLU A 178 -11.95 11.25 24.85
C GLU A 178 -10.67 10.64 25.41
N ASN A 179 -9.71 11.50 25.79
CA ASN A 179 -8.70 11.08 26.77
C ASN A 179 -8.12 12.28 27.53
N LYS A 180 -8.96 12.94 28.32
CA LYS A 180 -8.56 13.80 29.46
C LYS A 180 -9.78 14.10 30.31
N SER A 181 -10.04 13.25 31.30
CA SER A 181 -10.67 13.60 32.58
C SER A 181 -10.24 12.58 33.62
#